data_AF-A0A7S2TFC8-F1
#
_entry.id   AF-A0A7S2TFC8-F1
#
_cell.length_a   1.000
_cell.length_b   1.000
_cell.length_c   1.000
_cell.angle_alpha   90.00
_cell.angle_beta   90.00
_cell.angle_gamma   90.00
#
_symmetry.space_group_name_H-M   'P 1'
#
loop_
_entity.id
_entity.type
_entity.pdbx_description
1 polymer ?
#
loop_
_entity_poly.entity_id
_entity_poly.type
_entity_poly.pdbx_seq_one_letter_code
_entity_poly.pdbx_strand_id
1 'polypeptide(L)'
;KKQSPIDIVPGDVVTGVVTPIELDYSASYPLSVKNQGKDLLFTNKLGTGTATIAGKTYNLLQFHLHSLSEHTIQGGFFSVEIHFVHQQADDETQFAVLGVMIQEGEANPAFP
;
A
#
# COMPACT_ATOMS: atom_id res chain seq x y z
N LYS A 1 -3.19 3.63 -22.31
CA LYS A 1 -3.88 4.07 -21.07
C LYS A 1 -3.69 2.99 -20.02
N LYS A 2 -3.17 3.32 -18.84
CA LYS A 2 -3.00 2.42 -17.69
C LYS A 2 -3.25 3.27 -16.44
N GLN A 3 -4.46 3.25 -15.91
CA GLN A 3 -4.86 4.03 -14.75
C GLN A 3 -5.36 3.09 -13.67
N SER A 4 -5.12 3.49 -12.42
CA SER A 4 -5.73 2.93 -11.22
C SER A 4 -6.69 3.98 -10.64
N PRO A 5 -7.65 3.58 -9.79
CA PRO A 5 -7.96 2.21 -9.37
C PRO A 5 -8.61 1.37 -10.47
N ILE A 6 -8.77 0.07 -10.21
CA ILE A 6 -9.51 -0.89 -11.04
C ILE A 6 -10.47 -1.73 -10.20
N ASP A 7 -11.45 -2.35 -10.85
CA ASP A 7 -12.20 -3.45 -10.27
C ASP A 7 -11.41 -4.76 -10.44
N ILE A 8 -11.23 -5.49 -9.34
CA ILE A 8 -10.59 -6.80 -9.33
C ILE A 8 -11.68 -7.86 -9.39
N VAL A 9 -11.81 -8.49 -10.56
CA VAL A 9 -12.79 -9.56 -10.80
C VAL A 9 -12.06 -10.91 -10.72
N PRO A 10 -12.34 -11.77 -9.72
CA PRO A 10 -11.64 -13.05 -9.55
C PRO A 10 -11.68 -13.96 -10.79
N GLY A 11 -12.74 -13.88 -11.59
CA GLY A 11 -12.86 -14.65 -12.84
C GLY A 11 -11.89 -14.23 -13.95
N ASP A 12 -11.35 -13.00 -13.89
CA ASP A 12 -10.39 -12.46 -14.86
C ASP A 12 -8.94 -12.59 -14.39
N VAL A 13 -8.72 -13.06 -13.15
CA VAL A 13 -7.39 -13.20 -12.56
C VAL A 13 -6.64 -14.35 -13.24
N VAL A 14 -5.53 -14.00 -13.88
CA VAL A 14 -4.57 -14.99 -14.39
C VAL A 14 -3.76 -15.53 -13.21
N THR A 15 -3.86 -16.83 -12.96
CA THR A 15 -3.13 -17.52 -11.89
C THR A 15 -1.76 -17.99 -12.38
N GLY A 16 -0.80 -18.07 -11.46
CA GLY A 16 0.56 -18.48 -11.76
C GLY A 16 1.45 -18.45 -10.52
N VAL A 17 2.72 -18.85 -10.69
CA VAL A 17 3.71 -18.70 -9.62
C VAL A 17 4.10 -17.22 -9.54
N VAL A 18 3.80 -16.60 -8.40
CA VAL A 18 4.22 -15.24 -8.08
C VAL A 18 5.29 -15.28 -6.99
N THR A 19 6.32 -14.44 -7.12
CA THR A 19 7.31 -14.27 -6.06
C THR A 19 6.62 -13.65 -4.85
N PRO A 20 6.76 -14.23 -3.65
CA PRO A 20 6.24 -13.62 -2.43
C PRO A 20 6.78 -12.20 -2.25
N ILE A 21 5.94 -11.31 -1.72
CA ILE A 21 6.38 -9.99 -1.28
C ILE A 21 7.02 -10.16 0.09
N GLU A 22 8.27 -9.74 0.23
CA GLU A 22 8.97 -9.73 1.52
C GLU A 22 8.93 -8.31 2.07
N LEU A 23 8.49 -8.14 3.32
CA LEU A 23 8.33 -6.84 3.96
C LEU A 23 9.25 -6.75 5.16
N ASP A 24 10.02 -5.67 5.24
CA ASP A 24 10.72 -5.26 6.45
C ASP A 24 10.30 -3.85 6.84
N TYR A 25 9.26 -3.78 7.68
CA TYR A 25 8.78 -2.54 8.30
C TYR A 25 9.08 -2.52 9.81
N SER A 26 10.04 -3.34 10.25
CA SER A 26 10.30 -3.59 11.68
C SER A 26 10.90 -2.39 12.42
N ALA A 27 11.46 -1.45 11.67
CA ALA A 27 12.22 -0.38 12.24
C ALA A 27 11.31 0.79 12.67
N SER A 28 11.43 1.16 13.95
CA SER A 28 10.61 2.18 14.59
C SER A 28 11.20 3.56 14.37
N TYR A 29 10.45 4.44 13.71
CA TYR A 29 10.83 5.83 13.49
C TYR A 29 9.67 6.77 13.79
N PRO A 30 9.96 8.01 14.19
CA PRO A 30 8.92 9.01 14.36
C PRO A 30 8.22 9.24 13.01
N LEU A 31 6.95 8.85 12.93
CA LEU A 31 6.09 9.15 11.80
C LEU A 31 5.62 10.60 11.90
N SER A 32 5.65 11.32 10.78
CA SER A 32 4.93 12.59 10.66
C SER A 32 3.58 12.33 10.04
N VAL A 33 2.52 12.88 10.64
CA VAL A 33 1.14 12.74 10.17
C VAL A 33 0.65 14.08 9.64
N LYS A 34 0.11 14.08 8.43
CA LYS A 34 -0.47 15.25 7.79
C LYS A 34 -1.87 14.92 7.26
N ASN A 35 -2.86 15.68 7.71
CA ASN A 35 -4.18 15.68 7.09
C ASN A 35 -4.16 16.56 5.84
N GLN A 36 -4.44 15.99 4.66
CA GLN A 36 -4.47 16.74 3.40
C GLN A 36 -5.90 17.05 2.90
N GLY A 37 -6.91 16.88 3.77
CA GLY A 37 -8.31 17.13 3.47
C GLY A 37 -9.02 16.01 2.69
N LYS A 38 -8.26 15.18 1.98
CA LYS A 38 -8.76 13.99 1.25
C LYS A 38 -8.21 12.67 1.79
N ASP A 39 -7.02 12.71 2.39
CA ASP A 39 -6.30 11.56 2.94
C ASP A 39 -5.55 11.98 4.22
N LEU A 40 -5.21 10.98 5.02
CA LEU A 40 -4.21 11.11 6.08
C LEU A 40 -2.90 10.54 5.56
N LEU A 41 -1.90 11.39 5.39
CA LEU A 41 -0.57 11.03 4.91
C LEU A 41 0.37 10.83 6.09
N PHE A 42 1.04 9.69 6.11
CA PHE A 42 2.05 9.31 7.07
C PHE A 42 3.38 9.22 6.33
N THR A 43 4.32 10.09 6.67
CA THR A 43 5.66 10.07 6.06
C THR A 43 6.65 9.38 6.97
N ASN A 44 7.50 8.57 6.35
CA ASN A 44 8.61 7.91 7.01
C ASN A 44 9.92 8.55 6.53
N LYS A 45 10.99 8.42 7.30
CA LYS A 45 12.33 8.77 6.79
C LYS A 45 12.68 7.77 5.69
N LEU A 46 13.32 8.18 4.60
CA LEU A 46 13.77 7.24 3.57
C LEU A 46 14.67 6.14 4.14
N GLY A 47 14.43 4.88 3.74
CA GLY A 47 15.28 3.71 4.09
C GLY A 47 14.95 3.03 5.43
N THR A 48 13.80 3.35 6.02
CA THR A 48 13.35 2.85 7.32
C THR A 48 12.30 1.74 7.25
N GLY A 49 11.89 1.40 6.04
CA GLY A 49 11.11 0.22 5.73
C GLY A 49 11.38 -0.16 4.28
N THR A 50 11.42 -1.46 4.00
CA THR A 50 11.65 -1.96 2.64
C THR A 50 10.64 -3.03 2.26
N ALA A 51 10.40 -3.16 0.96
CA ALA A 51 9.66 -4.25 0.37
C ALA A 51 10.49 -4.85 -0.77
N THR A 52 10.68 -6.17 -0.78
CA THR A 52 11.22 -6.90 -1.91
C THR A 52 10.07 -7.39 -2.77
N ILE A 53 9.95 -6.86 -3.99
CA ILE A 53 8.87 -7.17 -4.93
C ILE A 53 9.51 -7.63 -6.24
N ALA A 54 9.20 -8.86 -6.66
CA ALA A 54 9.76 -9.49 -7.87
C ALA A 54 11.30 -9.41 -7.94
N GLY A 55 11.97 -9.61 -6.79
CA GLY A 55 13.43 -9.61 -6.68
C GLY A 55 14.09 -8.22 -6.68
N LYS A 56 13.29 -7.13 -6.62
CA LYS A 56 13.80 -5.76 -6.52
C LYS A 56 13.44 -5.17 -5.15
N THR A 57 14.38 -4.44 -4.57
CA THR A 57 14.19 -3.74 -3.31
C THR A 57 13.57 -2.36 -3.55
N TYR A 58 12.52 -2.05 -2.80
CA TYR A 58 11.86 -0.76 -2.78
C TYR A 58 11.85 -0.18 -1.36
N ASN A 59 12.26 1.08 -1.22
CA ASN A 59 12.22 1.83 0.02
C ASN A 59 10.82 2.40 0.25
N LEU A 60 10.24 2.20 1.43
CA LEU A 60 8.98 2.82 1.85
C LEU A 60 9.18 4.33 1.99
N LEU A 61 8.35 5.11 1.28
CA LEU A 61 8.38 6.57 1.34
C LEU A 61 7.35 7.11 2.33
N GLN A 62 6.13 6.61 2.18
CA GLN A 62 4.94 7.09 2.87
C GLN A 62 3.86 6.04 2.78
N PHE A 63 2.86 6.17 3.65
CA PHE A 63 1.56 5.56 3.41
C PHE A 63 0.44 6.56 3.62
N HIS A 64 -0.67 6.34 2.94
CA HIS A 64 -1.88 7.15 3.11
C HIS A 64 -3.12 6.28 3.09
N LEU A 65 -4.20 6.79 3.66
CA LEU A 65 -5.47 6.10 3.77
C LEU A 65 -6.54 6.86 3.00
N HIS A 66 -7.39 6.11 2.31
CA HIS A 66 -8.63 6.59 1.74
C HIS A 66 -9.80 6.08 2.57
N SER A 67 -10.74 6.98 2.90
CA SER A 67 -12.04 6.59 3.42
C SER A 67 -12.88 6.05 2.25
N LEU A 68 -13.38 4.82 2.38
CA LEU A 68 -13.81 3.97 1.27
C LEU A 68 -12.63 3.57 0.37
N SER A 69 -12.56 2.31 -0.03
CA SER A 69 -11.52 1.86 -0.96
C SER A 69 -11.63 2.54 -2.33
N GLU A 70 -10.50 2.76 -2.99
CA GLU A 70 -10.46 3.21 -4.37
C GLU A 70 -10.64 2.02 -5.32
N HIS A 71 -9.94 0.92 -5.06
CA HIS A 71 -10.16 -0.35 -5.77
C HIS A 71 -11.38 -1.08 -5.22
N THR A 72 -12.00 -1.89 -6.08
CA THR A 72 -13.11 -2.77 -5.71
C THR A 72 -12.75 -4.23 -5.94
N ILE A 73 -13.45 -5.13 -5.25
CA ILE A 73 -13.43 -6.57 -5.55
C ILE A 73 -14.85 -6.97 -5.92
N GLN A 74 -15.05 -7.42 -7.16
CA GLN A 74 -16.37 -7.72 -7.73
C GLN A 74 -17.35 -6.54 -7.61
N GLY A 75 -16.87 -5.32 -7.84
CA GLY A 75 -17.63 -4.08 -7.69
C GLY A 75 -17.93 -3.67 -6.25
N GLY A 76 -17.51 -4.45 -5.25
CA GLY A 76 -17.66 -4.14 -3.84
C GLY A 76 -16.54 -3.27 -3.30
N PHE A 77 -16.90 -2.22 -2.55
CA PHE A 77 -15.97 -1.36 -1.82
C PHE A 77 -15.69 -1.88 -0.41
N PHE A 78 -14.52 -1.56 0.12
CA PHE A 78 -14.13 -1.77 1.51
C PHE A 78 -14.18 -0.45 2.29
N SER A 79 -14.27 -0.51 3.62
CA SER A 79 -14.45 0.68 4.47
C SER A 79 -13.23 1.61 4.41
N VAL A 80 -12.02 1.07 4.27
CA VAL A 80 -10.77 1.83 4.11
C VAL A 80 -9.83 1.08 3.15
N GLU A 81 -9.04 1.82 2.39
CA GLU A 81 -7.87 1.31 1.65
C GLU A 81 -6.61 2.06 2.08
N ILE A 82 -5.55 1.31 2.41
CA ILE A 82 -4.23 1.86 2.75
C ILE A 82 -3.30 1.66 1.57
N HIS A 83 -2.63 2.72 1.15
CA HIS A 83 -1.59 2.69 0.13
C HIS A 83 -0.22 2.89 0.76
N PHE A 84 0.64 1.86 0.73
CA PHE A 84 2.06 1.98 1.06
C PHE A 84 2.85 2.25 -0.21
N VAL A 85 3.41 3.45 -0.33
CA VAL A 85 4.12 3.90 -1.53
C VAL A 85 5.61 3.70 -1.35
N HIS A 86 6.19 2.97 -2.29
CA HIS A 86 7.60 2.64 -2.31
C HIS A 86 8.27 3.13 -3.58
N GLN A 87 9.56 3.45 -3.48
CA GLN A 87 10.44 3.80 -4.59
C GLN A 87 11.59 2.80 -4.68
N GLN A 88 11.93 2.37 -5.89
CA GLN A 88 12.97 1.36 -6.08
C GLN A 88 14.35 1.91 -5.69
N ALA A 89 15.16 1.06 -5.06
CA ALA A 89 16.44 1.47 -4.49
C ALA A 89 17.54 1.81 -5.53
N ASP A 90 17.49 1.20 -6.72
CA ASP A 90 18.49 1.36 -7.80
C ASP A 90 18.00 2.27 -8.95
N ASP A 91 16.71 2.59 -9.00
CA ASP A 91 16.03 3.37 -10.02
C ASP A 91 14.86 4.15 -9.39
N GLU A 92 15.15 5.39 -9.00
CA GLU A 92 14.21 6.30 -8.36
C GLU A 92 12.98 6.64 -9.24
N THR A 93 12.99 6.29 -10.53
CA THR A 93 11.83 6.50 -11.42
C THR A 93 10.77 5.40 -11.29
N GLN A 94 11.11 4.28 -10.63
CA GLN A 94 10.23 3.14 -10.46
C GLN A 94 9.55 3.17 -9.10
N PHE A 95 8.22 2.99 -9.11
CA PHE A 95 7.39 2.98 -7.91
C PHE A 95 6.62 1.68 -7.80
N ALA A 96 6.33 1.28 -6.56
CA ALA A 96 5.42 0.21 -6.24
C ALA A 96 4.46 0.66 -5.13
N VAL A 97 3.18 0.34 -5.27
CA VAL A 97 2.16 0.61 -4.26
C VAL A 97 1.61 -0.72 -3.76
N LEU A 98 1.72 -0.96 -2.45
CA LEU A 98 1.04 -2.08 -1.79
C LEU A 98 -0.29 -1.56 -1.22
N GLY A 99 -1.40 -2.05 -1.76
CA GLY A 99 -2.75 -1.75 -1.30
C GLY A 99 -3.21 -2.76 -0.25
N VAL A 100 -3.78 -2.27 0.86
CA VAL A 100 -4.39 -3.10 1.90
C VAL A 100 -5.86 -2.68 2.07
N MET A 101 -6.77 -3.61 1.80
CA MET A 101 -8.20 -3.44 2.04
C MET A 101 -8.53 -3.69 3.51
N ILE A 102 -9.29 -2.79 4.12
CA ILE A 102 -9.75 -2.91 5.49
C ILE A 102 -11.26 -3.07 5.52
N GLN A 103 -11.71 -4.16 6.12
CA GLN A 103 -13.11 -4.42 6.42
C GLN A 103 -13.40 -4.06 7.89
N GLU A 104 -14.60 -3.55 8.15
CA GLU A 104 -15.08 -3.35 9.52
C GLU A 104 -15.06 -4.64 10.34
N GLY A 105 -14.64 -4.51 11.59
CA GLY A 105 -14.49 -5.62 12.52
C GLY A 105 -13.88 -5.16 13.83
N GLU A 106 -13.14 -6.07 14.49
CA GLU A 106 -12.45 -5.78 15.73
C GLU A 106 -11.45 -4.62 15.58
N ALA A 107 -11.30 -3.84 16.66
CA ALA A 107 -10.35 -2.74 16.69
C ALA A 107 -8.93 -3.26 16.43
N ASN A 108 -8.27 -2.67 15.44
CA ASN A 108 -6.88 -2.99 15.14
C ASN A 108 -5.95 -2.15 16.05
N PRO A 109 -5.12 -2.76 16.91
CA PRO A 109 -4.24 -2.04 17.84
C PRO A 109 -3.23 -1.09 17.18
N ALA A 110 -3.00 -1.23 15.87
CA ALA A 110 -2.19 -0.30 15.10
C ALA A 110 -2.88 1.06 14.88
N PHE A 111 -4.20 1.14 15.08
CA PHE A 111 -4.99 2.36 15.04
C PHE A 111 -5.34 2.80 16.46
N PRO A 112 -5.21 4.09 16.80
CA PRO A 112 -5.54 4.63 18.12
C PRO A 112 -7.04 4.66 18.41
#